data_AF-N0BD20-F1
#
_entry.id   AF-N0BD20-F1
#
_cell.length_a   1.000
_cell.length_b   1.000
_cell.length_c   1.000
_cell.angle_alpha   90.00
_cell.angle_beta   90.00
_cell.angle_gamma   90.00
#
_symmetry.space_group_name_H-M   'P 1'
#
loop_
_entity.id
_entity.type
_entity.pdbx_description
1 polymer ?
#
loop_
_entity_poly.entity_id
_entity_poly.type
_entity_poly.pdbx_seq_one_letter_code
_entity_poly.pdbx_strand_id
1 'polypeptide(L)'
;MSFPTVNDVREKLGDAYSTDPADPIIQSFLDRRIAQIKELTGRDFTGSVPETIFLWVLNYTCIDVLVNDLTGNDSADALDYEIGELRESKDENVKLKLTVIETLKEAADLSLKQYFMQQRNYYDYVSEVDEEYQRSLIFRRSSP
;
A
#
# COMPACT_ATOMS: atom_id res chain seq x y z
N MET A 1 -11.62 -2.41 8.55
CA MET A 1 -11.13 -3.71 8.04
C MET A 1 -9.78 -4.04 8.67
N SER A 2 -9.34 -5.29 8.64
CA SER A 2 -8.00 -5.69 9.06
C SER A 2 -6.98 -5.45 7.93
N PHE A 3 -5.69 -5.64 8.23
CA PHE A 3 -4.66 -5.74 7.19
C PHE A 3 -4.91 -6.97 6.29
N PRO A 4 -4.37 -6.97 5.05
CA PRO A 4 -4.44 -8.12 4.16
C PRO A 4 -3.69 -9.32 4.75
N THR A 5 -4.17 -10.50 4.38
CA THR A 5 -3.68 -11.82 4.79
C THR A 5 -3.02 -12.52 3.62
N VAL A 6 -2.36 -13.65 3.89
CA VAL A 6 -1.79 -14.52 2.85
C VAL A 6 -2.87 -14.94 1.83
N ASN A 7 -4.09 -15.20 2.29
CA ASN A 7 -5.19 -15.57 1.40
C ASN A 7 -5.56 -14.42 0.44
N ASP A 8 -5.61 -13.18 0.91
CA ASP A 8 -5.88 -12.01 0.06
C ASP A 8 -4.82 -11.87 -1.05
N VAL A 9 -3.55 -12.15 -0.72
CA VAL A 9 -2.44 -12.14 -1.68
C VAL A 9 -2.60 -13.26 -2.71
N ARG A 10 -2.90 -14.49 -2.27
CA ARG A 10 -3.11 -15.64 -3.17
C ARG A 10 -4.32 -15.44 -4.08
N GLU A 11 -5.44 -14.96 -3.54
CA GLU A 11 -6.64 -14.64 -4.32
C GLU A 11 -6.35 -13.60 -5.40
N LYS A 12 -5.55 -12.58 -5.08
CA LYS A 12 -5.20 -11.52 -6.02
C LYS A 12 -4.22 -11.96 -7.10
N LEU A 13 -3.26 -12.82 -6.76
CA LEU A 13 -2.28 -13.35 -7.73
C LEU A 13 -2.84 -14.52 -8.56
N GLY A 14 -3.87 -15.19 -8.06
CA GLY A 14 -4.56 -16.30 -8.73
C GLY A 14 -3.81 -17.63 -8.65
N ASP A 15 -4.29 -18.61 -9.42
CA ASP A 15 -3.88 -20.02 -9.32
C ASP A 15 -2.37 -20.26 -9.50
N ALA A 16 -1.70 -19.39 -10.27
CA ALA A 16 -0.26 -19.45 -10.50
C ALA A 16 0.56 -19.35 -9.21
N TYR A 17 0.02 -18.69 -8.17
CA TYR A 17 0.65 -18.51 -6.87
C TYR A 17 -0.24 -19.08 -5.75
N SER A 18 -0.92 -20.20 -6.02
CA SER A 18 -1.78 -20.89 -5.04
C SER A 18 -1.00 -21.69 -4.00
N THR A 19 0.23 -22.09 -4.30
CA THR A 19 1.07 -22.96 -3.44
C THR A 19 2.47 -22.41 -3.19
N ASP A 20 3.03 -21.68 -4.15
CA ASP A 20 4.37 -21.07 -4.07
C ASP A 20 4.26 -19.55 -4.26
N PRO A 21 5.04 -18.71 -3.56
CA PRO A 21 5.94 -19.03 -2.44
C PRO A 21 5.17 -19.55 -1.21
N ALA A 22 5.89 -20.19 -0.28
CA ALA A 22 5.30 -20.71 0.96
C ALA A 22 4.67 -19.59 1.82
N ASP A 23 3.58 -19.89 2.53
CA ASP A 23 2.85 -18.91 3.36
C ASP A 23 3.74 -18.10 4.33
N PRO A 24 4.77 -18.68 5.01
CA PRO A 24 5.65 -17.90 5.88
C PRO A 24 6.44 -16.81 5.14
N ILE A 25 6.78 -17.03 3.87
CA ILE A 25 7.48 -16.04 3.04
C ILE A 25 6.53 -14.88 2.75
N ILE A 26 5.30 -15.17 2.30
CA ILE A 26 4.27 -14.16 2.06
C ILE A 26 3.96 -13.38 3.34
N GLN A 27 3.90 -14.06 4.49
CA GLN A 27 3.69 -13.41 5.77
C GLN A 27 4.82 -12.44 6.12
N SER A 28 6.08 -12.82 5.88
CA SER A 28 7.21 -11.92 6.11
C SER A 28 7.15 -10.66 5.24
N PHE A 29 6.68 -10.77 4.00
CA PHE A 29 6.44 -9.63 3.12
C PHE A 29 5.32 -8.72 3.65
N LEU A 30 4.21 -9.31 4.08
CA LEU A 30 3.11 -8.55 4.71
C LEU A 30 3.61 -7.78 5.93
N ASP A 31 4.30 -8.44 6.86
CA ASP A 31 4.79 -7.82 8.09
C ASP A 31 5.72 -6.63 7.79
N ARG A 32 6.61 -6.80 6.81
CA ARG A 32 7.51 -5.74 6.34
C ARG A 32 6.75 -4.56 5.75
N ARG A 33 5.76 -4.81 4.89
CA ARG A 33 4.96 -3.73 4.26
C ARG A 33 4.06 -3.03 5.30
N ILE A 34 3.56 -3.75 6.30
CA ILE A 34 2.82 -3.17 7.43
C ILE A 34 3.74 -2.26 8.26
N ALA A 35 4.98 -2.68 8.54
CA ALA A 35 5.96 -1.83 9.21
C ALA A 35 6.30 -0.58 8.39
N GLN A 36 6.51 -0.74 7.08
CA GLN A 36 6.82 0.37 6.18
C GLN A 36 5.68 1.39 6.10
N ILE A 37 4.42 0.95 6.00
CA ILE A 37 3.30 1.89 5.92
C ILE A 37 3.11 2.65 7.24
N LYS A 38 3.43 2.02 8.37
CA LYS A 38 3.49 2.70 9.66
C LYS A 38 4.54 3.79 9.68
N GLU A 39 5.73 3.54 9.15
CA GLU A 39 6.80 4.55 9.04
C GLU A 39 6.40 5.70 8.11
N LEU A 40 5.80 5.39 6.95
CA LEU A 40 5.39 6.41 5.97
C LEU A 40 4.25 7.30 6.47
N THR A 41 3.32 6.74 7.25
CA THR A 41 2.12 7.46 7.69
C THR A 41 2.18 7.97 9.14
N GLY A 42 3.13 7.48 9.93
CA GLY A 42 3.22 7.70 11.37
C GLY A 42 2.07 7.09 12.17
N ARG A 43 1.30 6.14 11.60
CA ARG A 43 0.12 5.53 12.23
C ARG A 43 0.20 4.01 12.29
N ASP A 44 -0.34 3.47 13.39
CA ASP A 44 -0.28 2.06 13.74
C ASP A 44 -1.47 1.21 13.28
N PHE A 45 -2.56 1.85 12.82
CA PHE A 45 -3.79 1.20 12.33
C PHE A 45 -4.34 0.03 13.19
N THR A 46 -4.12 0.07 14.51
CA THR A 46 -4.40 -1.02 15.48
C THR A 46 -5.88 -1.37 15.69
N GLY A 47 -6.81 -0.68 15.02
CA GLY A 47 -8.25 -0.95 15.13
C GLY A 47 -8.93 -1.16 13.78
N SER A 48 -8.76 -0.21 12.86
CA SER A 48 -9.25 -0.34 11.49
C SER A 48 -8.24 0.22 10.51
N VAL A 49 -7.93 -0.59 9.51
CA VAL A 49 -7.14 -0.21 8.35
C VAL A 49 -8.07 0.48 7.34
N PRO A 50 -7.73 1.66 6.80
CA PRO A 50 -8.42 2.25 5.66
C PRO A 50 -8.24 1.40 4.40
N GLU A 51 -9.24 1.37 3.51
CA GLU A 51 -9.17 0.61 2.26
C GLU A 51 -7.96 0.99 1.40
N THR A 52 -7.60 2.27 1.36
CA THR A 52 -6.41 2.75 0.65
C THR A 52 -5.10 2.17 1.21
N ILE A 53 -5.01 2.00 2.53
CA ILE A 53 -3.85 1.38 3.17
C ILE A 53 -3.84 -0.12 2.95
N PHE A 54 -5.00 -0.77 3.03
CA PHE A 54 -5.14 -2.19 2.69
C PHE A 54 -4.65 -2.47 1.27
N LEU A 55 -5.14 -1.70 0.29
CA LEU A 55 -4.75 -1.85 -1.12
C LEU A 55 -3.26 -1.59 -1.33
N TRP A 56 -2.69 -0.60 -0.63
CA TRP A 56 -1.26 -0.34 -0.69
C TRP A 56 -0.44 -1.53 -0.21
N VAL A 57 -0.75 -2.08 0.98
CA VAL A 57 -0.04 -3.23 1.54
C VAL A 57 -0.20 -4.45 0.65
N LEU A 58 -1.43 -4.71 0.18
CA LEU A 58 -1.74 -5.85 -0.68
C LEU A 58 -0.97 -5.79 -2.01
N ASN A 59 -1.00 -4.66 -2.71
CA ASN A 59 -0.33 -4.50 -3.99
C ASN A 59 1.20 -4.62 -3.86
N TYR A 60 1.80 -4.00 -2.85
CA TYR A 60 3.26 -4.11 -2.63
C TYR A 60 3.67 -5.53 -2.21
N THR A 61 2.84 -6.24 -1.46
CA THR A 61 3.11 -7.64 -1.12
C THR A 61 3.03 -8.54 -2.36
N CYS A 62 2.06 -8.31 -3.26
CA CYS A 62 2.00 -9.02 -4.54
C CYS A 62 3.25 -8.74 -5.40
N ILE A 63 3.75 -7.51 -5.41
CA ILE A 63 5.02 -7.17 -6.08
C ILE A 63 6.18 -7.97 -5.46
N ASP A 64 6.23 -8.07 -4.14
CA ASP A 64 7.28 -8.81 -3.43
C ASP A 64 7.33 -10.28 -3.85
N VAL A 65 6.16 -10.91 -3.98
CA VAL A 65 6.04 -12.28 -4.49
C VAL A 65 6.52 -12.39 -5.94
N LEU A 66 6.09 -11.48 -6.82
CA LEU A 66 6.47 -11.53 -8.24
C LEU A 66 7.97 -11.28 -8.45
N VAL A 67 8.57 -10.39 -7.65
CA VAL A 67 10.03 -10.13 -7.71
C VAL A 67 10.82 -11.31 -7.18
N ASN A 68 10.37 -11.94 -6.09
CA ASN A 68 10.98 -13.16 -5.56
C ASN A 68 10.95 -14.30 -6.58
N ASP A 69 9.84 -14.49 -7.28
CA ASP A 69 9.74 -15.48 -8.35
C ASP A 69 10.66 -15.17 -9.55
N LEU A 70 10.81 -13.89 -9.92
CA LEU A 70 11.64 -13.49 -11.06
C LEU A 70 13.15 -13.54 -10.79
N THR A 71 13.57 -13.20 -9.57
CA THR A 71 14.99 -12.98 -9.23
C THR A 71 15.54 -14.03 -8.26
N GLY A 72 14.67 -14.77 -7.57
CA GLY A 72 15.04 -15.57 -6.39
C GLY A 72 15.34 -14.73 -5.14
N ASN A 73 15.27 -13.40 -5.23
CA ASN A 73 15.58 -12.46 -4.17
C ASN A 73 14.31 -11.77 -3.66
N ASP A 74 14.28 -11.45 -2.38
CA ASP A 74 13.23 -10.61 -1.83
C ASP A 74 13.28 -9.22 -2.47
N SER A 75 12.13 -8.61 -2.74
CA SER A 75 12.07 -7.31 -3.44
C SER A 75 12.77 -6.13 -2.77
N ALA A 76 13.08 -6.22 -1.47
CA ALA A 76 13.88 -5.21 -0.77
C ALA A 76 15.38 -5.38 -1.04
N ASP A 77 15.80 -6.60 -1.40
CA ASP A 77 17.18 -6.97 -1.69
C ASP A 77 17.43 -7.09 -3.20
N ALA A 78 16.37 -7.28 -4.00
CA ALA A 78 16.41 -7.25 -5.44
C ALA A 78 16.89 -5.87 -5.90
N LEU A 79 18.06 -5.83 -6.52
CA LEU A 79 18.63 -4.60 -7.02
C LEU A 79 17.79 -4.13 -8.23
N ASP A 80 17.51 -2.82 -8.32
CA ASP A 80 16.84 -2.21 -9.49
C ASP A 80 17.51 -2.60 -10.81
N TYR A 81 18.82 -2.89 -10.76
CA TYR A 81 19.62 -3.41 -11.87
C TYR A 81 19.20 -4.81 -12.32
N GLU A 82 18.92 -5.74 -11.39
CA GLU A 82 18.47 -7.11 -11.70
C GLU A 82 17.09 -7.08 -12.39
N ILE A 83 16.19 -6.22 -11.91
CA ILE A 83 14.90 -5.96 -12.57
C ILE A 83 15.09 -5.29 -13.94
N GLY A 84 16.11 -4.44 -14.07
CA GLY A 84 16.50 -3.79 -15.33
C GLY A 84 16.92 -4.79 -16.40
N GLU A 85 17.78 -5.77 -16.08
CA GLU A 85 18.21 -6.82 -17.01
C GLU A 85 17.02 -7.68 -17.47
N LEU A 86 16.06 -7.96 -16.58
CA LEU A 86 14.86 -8.70 -16.92
C LEU A 86 13.96 -7.99 -17.94
N ARG A 87 14.01 -6.65 -18.05
CA ARG A 87 13.26 -5.90 -19.08
C ARG A 87 13.76 -6.19 -20.50
N GLU A 88 15.01 -6.61 -20.65
CA GLU A 88 15.60 -7.01 -21.93
C GLU A 88 15.33 -8.48 -22.26
N SER A 89 14.75 -9.24 -21.32
CA SER A 89 14.39 -10.64 -21.53
C SER A 89 13.45 -10.81 -22.73
N LYS A 90 13.64 -11.89 -23.48
CA LYS A 90 12.76 -12.29 -24.59
C LYS A 90 11.60 -13.17 -24.12
N ASP A 91 11.61 -13.60 -22.86
CA ASP A 91 10.55 -14.44 -22.29
C ASP A 91 9.26 -13.62 -22.10
N GLU A 92 8.19 -14.06 -22.75
CA GLU A 92 6.88 -13.42 -22.67
C GLU A 92 6.29 -13.45 -21.26
N ASN A 93 6.58 -14.49 -20.48
CA ASN A 93 6.13 -14.62 -19.09
C ASN A 93 6.83 -13.61 -18.19
N VAL A 94 8.13 -13.40 -18.38
CA VAL A 94 8.89 -12.36 -17.66
C VAL A 94 8.33 -10.97 -17.96
N LYS A 95 8.06 -10.68 -19.25
CA LYS A 95 7.45 -9.39 -19.64
C LYS A 95 6.07 -9.21 -19.01
N LEU A 96 5.24 -10.24 -19.02
CA LEU A 96 3.91 -10.19 -18.40
C LEU A 96 4.01 -9.88 -16.90
N LYS A 97 4.88 -10.59 -16.16
CA LYS A 97 5.10 -10.35 -14.73
C LYS A 97 5.61 -8.93 -14.46
N LEU A 98 6.51 -8.41 -15.29
CA LEU A 98 6.99 -7.02 -15.19
C LEU A 98 5.86 -5.99 -15.42
N THR A 99 4.99 -6.20 -16.41
CA THR A 99 3.82 -5.33 -16.64
C THR A 99 2.84 -5.37 -15.46
N VAL A 100 2.63 -6.55 -14.86
CA VAL A 100 1.80 -6.70 -13.67
C VAL A 100 2.42 -5.96 -12.48
N ILE A 101 3.74 -6.06 -12.27
CA ILE A 101 4.46 -5.32 -11.24
C ILE A 101 4.26 -3.81 -11.41
N GLU A 102 4.41 -3.28 -12.63
CA GLU A 102 4.20 -1.85 -12.90
C GLU A 102 2.77 -1.41 -12.57
N THR A 103 1.78 -2.18 -13.00
CA THR A 103 0.36 -1.89 -12.76
C THR A 103 0.03 -1.90 -11.26
N LEU A 104 0.56 -2.88 -10.52
CA LEU A 104 0.39 -2.96 -9.06
C LEU A 104 1.05 -1.78 -8.35
N LYS A 105 2.22 -1.35 -8.83
CA LYS A 105 2.97 -0.23 -8.25
C LYS A 105 2.21 1.07 -8.43
N GLU A 106 1.70 1.34 -9.63
CA GLU A 106 0.86 2.50 -9.90
C GLU A 106 -0.39 2.52 -9.03
N ALA A 107 -1.07 1.38 -8.88
CA ALA A 107 -2.26 1.25 -8.04
C ALA A 107 -1.94 1.48 -6.55
N ALA A 108 -0.81 0.97 -6.07
CA ALA A 108 -0.35 1.23 -4.70
C ALA A 108 -0.05 2.72 -4.48
N ASP A 109 0.74 3.33 -5.36
CA ASP A 109 1.11 4.74 -5.27
C ASP A 109 -0.13 5.66 -5.31
N LEU A 110 -1.13 5.33 -6.13
CA LEU A 110 -2.41 6.02 -6.15
C LEU A 110 -3.15 5.88 -4.82
N SER A 111 -3.20 4.67 -4.26
CA SER A 111 -3.87 4.41 -2.97
C SER A 111 -3.23 5.20 -1.84
N LEU A 112 -1.89 5.27 -1.79
CA LEU A 112 -1.18 6.06 -0.78
C LEU A 112 -1.43 7.57 -0.94
N LYS A 113 -1.40 8.08 -2.18
CA LYS A 113 -1.73 9.48 -2.46
C LYS A 113 -3.15 9.82 -2.01
N GLN A 114 -4.12 8.96 -2.29
CA GLN A 114 -5.50 9.13 -1.86
C GLN A 114 -5.63 9.14 -0.34
N TYR A 115 -4.92 8.26 0.36
CA TYR A 115 -4.88 8.29 1.83
C TYR A 115 -4.41 9.65 2.36
N PHE A 116 -3.28 10.16 1.87
CA PHE A 116 -2.77 11.46 2.32
C PHE A 116 -3.69 12.63 1.96
N MET A 117 -4.31 12.61 0.78
CA MET A 117 -5.31 13.62 0.39
C MET A 117 -6.52 13.60 1.34
N GLN A 118 -7.03 12.43 1.70
CA GLN A 118 -8.14 12.30 2.66
C GLN A 118 -7.76 12.82 4.04
N GLN A 119 -6.54 12.55 4.51
CA GLN A 119 -6.07 13.09 5.79
C GLN A 119 -5.97 14.61 5.73
N ARG A 120 -5.41 15.19 4.66
CA ARG A 120 -5.28 16.65 4.52
C ARG A 120 -6.66 17.33 4.50
N ASN A 121 -7.58 16.84 3.67
CA ASN A 121 -8.94 17.38 3.60
C ASN A 121 -9.67 17.26 4.94
N TYR A 122 -9.44 16.18 5.70
CA TYR A 122 -10.00 16.02 7.03
C TYR A 122 -9.45 17.06 8.02
N TYR A 123 -8.13 17.31 8.00
CA TYR A 123 -7.53 18.36 8.84
C TYR A 123 -8.02 19.76 8.46
N ASP A 124 -8.12 20.06 7.16
CA ASP A 124 -8.64 21.35 6.67
C ASP A 124 -10.09 21.55 7.12
N TYR A 125 -10.94 20.53 7.00
CA TYR A 125 -12.34 20.57 7.46
C TYR A 125 -12.45 20.79 8.98
N VAL A 126 -11.68 20.06 9.79
CA VAL A 126 -11.72 20.24 11.26
C VAL A 126 -11.26 21.65 11.65
N SER A 127 -10.24 22.19 10.99
CA SER A 127 -9.77 23.56 11.19
C SER A 127 -10.87 24.58 10.86
N GLU A 128 -11.55 24.42 9.73
CA GLU A 128 -12.65 25.31 9.32
C GLU A 128 -13.81 25.29 10.32
N VAL A 129 -14.20 24.11 10.80
CA VAL A 129 -15.27 23.95 11.79
C VAL A 129 -14.89 24.58 13.14
N ASP A 130 -13.66 24.39 13.59
CA ASP A 130 -13.17 24.99 14.84
C ASP A 130 -13.12 26.53 14.75
N GLU A 131 -12.68 27.08 13.61
CA GLU A 131 -12.72 28.52 13.36
C GLU A 131 -14.15 29.08 13.31
N GLU A 132 -15.08 28.39 12.67
CA GLU A 132 -16.48 28.80 12.61
C GLU A 132 -17.14 28.77 13.99
N TYR A 133 -16.87 27.73 14.78
CA TYR A 133 -17.34 27.63 16.16
C TYR A 133 -16.79 28.78 17.03
N GLN A 134 -15.50 29.08 16.95
CA GLN A 134 -14.87 30.20 17.65
C GLN A 134 -15.49 31.55 17.24
N ARG A 135 -15.70 31.79 15.94
CA ARG A 135 -16.39 32.99 15.45
C ARG A 135 -17.80 33.10 16.02
N SER A 136 -18.56 32.01 16.04
CA SER A 136 -19.93 31.99 16.58
C SER A 136 -19.99 32.31 18.08
N LEU A 137 -19.00 31.88 18.86
CA LEU A 137 -18.86 32.19 20.28
C LEU A 137 -18.57 33.68 20.54
N ILE A 138 -17.75 34.31 19.69
CA ILE A 138 -17.43 35.74 19.79
C ILE A 138 -18.68 36.58 19.52
N PHE A 139 -19.48 36.23 18.51
CA PHE A 139 -20.74 36.93 18.18
C PHE A 139 -21.82 36.79 19.26
N ARG A 140 -21.86 35.66 19.99
CA ARG A 140 -22.80 35.47 21.11
C ARG A 140 -22.43 36.27 22.37
N ARG A 141 -21.16 36.63 22.56
CA ARG A 141 -20.70 37.42 23.71
C ARG A 141 -20.81 38.94 23.52
N SER A 142 -21.06 39.39 22.29
CA SER A 142 -21.12 40.81 21.91
C SER A 142 -22.53 41.33 21.63
N SER A 143 -23.57 40.55 21.92
CA SER A 143 -24.94 41.06 21.95
C SER A 143 -25.24 41.71 23.33
N PRO A 144 -25.59 43.01 23.39
CA PRO A 144 -25.91 43.73 24.62
C PRO A 144 -27.28 43.34 25.21
#